data_AF-A0A0I9SFZ1-F1
#
_entry.id   AF-A0A0I9SFZ1-F1
#
_cell.length_a   1.000
_cell.length_b   1.000
_cell.length_c   1.000
_cell.angle_alpha   90.00
_cell.angle_beta   90.00
_cell.angle_gamma   90.00
#
_symmetry.space_group_name_H-M   'P 1'
#
loop_
_entity.id
_entity.type
_entity.pdbx_description
1 polymer ?
#
loop_
_entity_poly.entity_id
_entity_poly.type
_entity_poly.pdbx_seq_one_letter_code
_entity_poly.pdbx_strand_id
1 'polypeptide(L)'
;MSINKPRGSQEGLKKNRELLRVKNTEAMWSVVVRLRKESQNSLWSYKEVWSGAGLKSNVALNSPWNSHIREAIDSHNSKLRENAELGPLAQTQRKTLRMANRELRMQLDAMKKERDQALSKIAVFEAEADFYKRKCESLLRMNERLRANGETLSVV
;
A
#
# COMPACT_ATOMS: atom_id res chain seq x y z
N MET A 1 -22.51 29.62 26.24
CA MET A 1 -23.24 30.61 25.41
C MET A 1 -23.21 30.15 23.96
N SER A 2 -24.33 29.68 23.42
CA SER A 2 -24.43 29.25 22.02
C SER A 2 -24.51 30.47 21.11
N ILE A 3 -23.40 30.83 20.46
CA ILE A 3 -23.39 31.86 19.42
C ILE A 3 -24.13 31.28 18.21
N ASN A 4 -25.45 31.49 18.17
CA ASN A 4 -26.26 31.24 16.99
C ASN A 4 -25.82 32.20 15.90
N LYS A 5 -24.90 31.75 15.03
CA LYS A 5 -24.46 32.52 13.87
C LYS A 5 -25.68 32.87 13.00
N PRO A 6 -25.77 34.11 12.48
CA PRO A 6 -26.93 34.56 11.71
C PRO A 6 -27.14 33.69 10.46
N ARG A 7 -28.40 33.38 10.15
CA ARG A 7 -28.81 32.71 8.91
C ARG A 7 -28.23 33.51 7.73
N GLY A 8 -27.45 32.86 6.88
CA GLY A 8 -26.83 33.50 5.71
C GLY A 8 -25.45 34.13 5.94
N SER A 9 -24.80 33.93 7.09
CA SER A 9 -23.39 34.33 7.26
C SER A 9 -22.50 33.70 6.17
N GLN A 10 -21.54 34.47 5.62
CA GLN A 10 -20.63 33.98 4.57
C GLN A 10 -19.91 32.69 4.98
N GLU A 11 -19.48 32.60 6.24
CA GLU A 11 -18.86 31.38 6.79
C GLU A 11 -19.84 30.20 6.82
N GLY A 12 -21.10 30.43 7.23
CA GLY A 12 -22.13 29.41 7.25
C GLY A 12 -22.46 28.90 5.85
N LEU A 13 -22.52 29.80 4.86
CA LEU A 13 -22.74 29.45 3.46
C LEU A 13 -21.56 28.65 2.89
N LYS A 14 -20.32 29.05 3.17
CA LYS A 14 -19.11 28.30 2.78
C LYS A 14 -19.11 26.89 3.40
N LYS A 15 -19.40 26.78 4.71
CA LYS A 15 -19.45 25.49 5.41
C LYS A 15 -20.56 24.58 4.85
N ASN A 16 -21.74 25.14 4.57
CA ASN A 16 -22.84 24.38 3.97
C ASN A 16 -22.49 23.90 2.55
N ARG A 17 -21.84 24.76 1.74
CA ARG A 17 -21.36 24.39 0.39
C ARG A 17 -20.34 23.25 0.45
N GLU A 18 -19.42 23.29 1.39
CA GLU A 18 -18.40 22.24 1.57
C GLU A 18 -19.03 20.92 2.03
N LEU A 19 -19.97 20.98 2.98
CA LEU A 19 -20.71 19.81 3.45
C LEU A 19 -21.54 19.16 2.33
N LEU A 20 -22.22 19.97 1.51
CA LEU A 20 -22.94 19.49 0.34
C LEU A 20 -22.01 18.87 -0.68
N ARG A 21 -20.82 19.45 -0.89
CA ARG A 21 -19.79 18.89 -1.77
C ARG A 21 -19.42 17.47 -1.32
N VAL A 22 -19.02 17.31 -0.07
CA VAL A 22 -18.60 16.01 0.51
C VAL A 22 -19.73 15.00 0.41
N LYS A 23 -20.95 15.34 0.85
CA LYS A 23 -22.12 14.45 0.79
C LYS A 23 -22.43 13.99 -0.64
N ASN A 24 -22.38 14.90 -1.61
CA ASN A 24 -22.65 14.56 -3.00
C ASN A 24 -21.56 13.63 -3.57
N THR A 25 -20.28 13.90 -3.28
CA THR A 25 -19.17 13.03 -3.71
C THR A 25 -19.31 11.63 -3.11
N GLU A 26 -19.55 11.53 -1.81
CA GLU A 26 -19.72 10.25 -1.10
C GLU A 26 -20.91 9.46 -1.66
N ALA A 27 -22.03 10.13 -1.92
CA ALA A 27 -23.20 9.51 -2.53
C ALA A 27 -22.87 8.94 -3.92
N MET A 28 -22.23 9.72 -4.80
CA MET A 28 -21.81 9.22 -6.12
C MET A 28 -20.79 8.09 -6.01
N TRP A 29 -19.84 8.18 -5.09
CA TRP A 29 -18.85 7.12 -4.89
C TRP A 29 -19.50 5.81 -4.41
N SER A 30 -20.50 5.89 -3.53
CA SER A 30 -21.25 4.72 -3.09
C SER A 30 -21.93 4.00 -4.27
N VAL A 31 -22.45 4.76 -5.24
CA VAL A 31 -23.04 4.21 -6.46
C VAL A 31 -21.98 3.57 -7.34
N VAL A 32 -20.81 4.20 -7.51
CA VAL A 32 -19.67 3.59 -8.24
C VAL A 32 -19.25 2.28 -7.59
N VAL A 33 -19.17 2.22 -6.26
CA VAL A 33 -18.84 0.98 -5.52
C VAL A 33 -19.92 -0.09 -5.70
N ARG A 34 -21.19 0.30 -5.75
CA ARG A 34 -22.31 -0.60 -6.03
C ARG A 34 -22.23 -1.16 -7.45
N LEU A 35 -22.08 -0.30 -8.46
CA LEU A 35 -21.98 -0.70 -9.87
C LEU A 35 -20.77 -1.62 -10.14
N ARG A 36 -19.66 -1.42 -9.42
CA ARG A 36 -18.51 -2.36 -9.46
C ARG A 36 -18.88 -3.79 -9.10
N LYS A 37 -19.89 -3.98 -8.24
CA LYS A 37 -20.35 -5.31 -7.80
C LYS A 37 -21.48 -5.83 -8.66
N GLU A 38 -22.45 -4.98 -9.00
CA GLU A 38 -23.70 -5.39 -9.66
C GLU A 38 -23.58 -5.47 -11.19
N SER A 39 -22.82 -4.57 -11.80
CA SER A 39 -22.79 -4.38 -13.27
C SER A 39 -21.35 -4.30 -13.80
N GLN A 40 -20.51 -5.24 -13.39
CA GLN A 40 -19.09 -5.26 -13.75
C GLN A 40 -18.83 -5.44 -15.26
N ASN A 41 -19.76 -6.06 -15.99
CA ASN A 41 -19.59 -6.38 -17.42
C ASN A 41 -20.36 -5.43 -18.34
N SER A 42 -20.98 -4.39 -17.79
CA SER A 42 -21.78 -3.42 -18.55
C SER A 42 -21.15 -2.03 -18.47
N LEU A 43 -21.31 -1.26 -19.54
CA LEU A 43 -20.90 0.15 -19.55
C LEU A 43 -21.79 0.94 -18.60
N TRP A 44 -21.18 1.75 -17.75
CA TRP A 44 -21.90 2.64 -16.85
C TRP A 44 -22.13 3.97 -17.53
N SER A 45 -23.33 4.51 -17.35
CA SER A 45 -23.61 5.87 -17.80
C SER A 45 -23.35 6.86 -16.67
N TYR A 46 -22.91 8.07 -17.03
CA TYR A 46 -22.84 9.18 -16.10
C TYR A 46 -24.19 9.49 -15.44
N LYS A 47 -25.28 9.34 -16.20
CA LYS A 47 -26.65 9.54 -15.72
C LYS A 47 -27.01 8.55 -14.62
N GLU A 48 -26.63 7.28 -14.76
CA GLU A 48 -26.90 6.23 -13.78
C GLU A 48 -26.18 6.47 -12.44
N VAL A 49 -24.91 6.90 -12.49
CA VAL A 49 -24.15 7.26 -11.28
C VAL A 49 -24.77 8.48 -10.60
N TRP A 50 -25.12 9.48 -11.40
CA TRP A 50 -25.74 10.71 -10.91
C TRP A 50 -27.14 10.49 -10.31
N SER A 51 -28.05 9.80 -11.03
CA SER A 51 -29.41 9.55 -10.57
C SER A 51 -29.43 8.57 -9.41
N GLY A 52 -28.54 7.56 -9.43
CA GLY A 52 -28.37 6.62 -8.33
C GLY A 52 -27.90 7.29 -7.03
N ALA A 53 -27.23 8.43 -7.13
CA ALA A 53 -26.79 9.22 -5.98
C ALA A 53 -27.90 10.14 -5.44
N GLY A 54 -29.09 10.14 -6.04
CA GLY A 54 -30.23 10.96 -5.62
C GLY A 54 -30.02 12.46 -5.86
N LEU A 55 -29.08 12.82 -6.74
CA LEU A 55 -28.75 14.21 -7.01
C LEU A 55 -29.78 14.83 -7.97
N LYS A 56 -30.20 16.07 -7.68
CA LYS A 56 -31.22 16.78 -8.48
C LYS A 56 -30.67 17.42 -9.76
N SER A 57 -29.35 17.60 -9.89
CA SER A 57 -28.74 18.21 -11.09
C SER A 57 -27.40 17.57 -11.48
N ASN A 58 -27.16 17.43 -12.79
CA ASN A 58 -25.90 16.90 -13.35
C ASN A 58 -24.70 17.82 -13.11
N VAL A 59 -24.93 19.04 -12.61
CA VAL A 59 -23.89 20.04 -12.33
C VAL A 59 -22.86 19.51 -11.34
N ALA A 60 -23.27 18.67 -10.38
CA ALA A 60 -22.36 18.03 -9.46
C ALA A 60 -21.31 17.20 -10.21
N LEU A 61 -21.74 16.31 -11.10
CA LEU A 61 -20.86 15.38 -11.80
C LEU A 61 -19.83 16.08 -12.71
N ASN A 62 -20.25 17.15 -13.41
CA ASN A 62 -19.38 17.93 -14.29
C ASN A 62 -18.42 18.85 -13.54
N SER A 63 -18.55 18.95 -12.22
CA SER A 63 -17.72 19.86 -11.44
C SER A 63 -16.29 19.34 -11.28
N PRO A 64 -15.27 20.21 -11.23
CA PRO A 64 -13.87 19.79 -11.11
C PRO A 64 -13.58 18.89 -9.91
N TRP A 65 -14.29 19.08 -8.78
CA TRP A 65 -14.10 18.27 -7.58
C TRP A 65 -14.58 16.82 -7.71
N ASN A 66 -15.38 16.48 -8.73
CA ASN A 66 -15.78 15.10 -9.04
C ASN A 66 -15.07 14.51 -10.25
N SER A 67 -13.91 15.06 -10.65
CA SER A 67 -13.10 14.48 -11.73
C SER A 67 -12.83 12.99 -11.51
N HIS A 68 -12.50 12.60 -10.28
CA HIS A 68 -12.24 11.21 -9.89
C HIS A 68 -13.45 10.28 -10.08
N ILE A 69 -14.69 10.77 -9.93
CA ILE A 69 -15.90 9.98 -10.23
C ILE A 69 -15.97 9.71 -11.73
N ARG A 70 -15.71 10.74 -12.56
CA ARG A 70 -15.73 10.61 -14.02
C ARG A 70 -14.61 9.69 -14.50
N GLU A 71 -13.40 9.88 -14.00
CA GLU A 71 -12.25 9.01 -14.28
C GLU A 71 -12.54 7.54 -13.91
N ALA A 72 -13.22 7.28 -12.80
CA ALA A 72 -13.60 5.93 -12.43
C ALA A 72 -14.57 5.28 -13.43
N ILE A 73 -15.55 6.05 -13.93
CA ILE A 73 -16.51 5.62 -14.95
C ILE A 73 -15.79 5.38 -16.28
N ASP A 74 -14.98 6.34 -16.72
CA ASP A 74 -14.25 6.28 -17.99
C ASP A 74 -13.24 5.14 -18.00
N SER A 75 -12.46 4.99 -16.92
CA SER A 75 -11.49 3.89 -16.79
C SER A 75 -12.17 2.52 -16.86
N HIS A 76 -13.35 2.37 -16.24
CA HIS A 76 -14.13 1.14 -16.30
C HIS A 76 -14.64 0.88 -17.72
N ASN A 77 -15.28 1.89 -18.33
CA ASN A 77 -15.85 1.80 -19.66
C ASN A 77 -14.80 1.55 -20.74
N SER A 78 -13.65 2.22 -20.67
CA SER A 78 -12.52 2.00 -21.59
C SER A 78 -11.96 0.59 -21.46
N LYS A 79 -11.84 0.06 -20.24
CA LYS A 79 -11.42 -1.34 -20.03
C LYS A 79 -12.42 -2.32 -20.63
N LEU A 80 -13.72 -2.06 -20.51
CA LEU A 80 -14.73 -2.92 -21.12
C LEU A 80 -14.70 -2.86 -22.65
N ARG A 81 -14.49 -1.68 -23.24
CA ARG A 81 -14.34 -1.52 -24.69
C ARG A 81 -13.07 -2.20 -25.20
N GLU A 82 -11.92 -1.98 -24.56
CA GLU A 82 -10.69 -2.72 -24.86
C GLU A 82 -10.91 -4.24 -24.77
N ASN A 83 -11.57 -4.71 -23.72
CA ASN A 83 -11.85 -6.14 -23.55
C ASN A 83 -12.80 -6.69 -24.62
N ALA A 84 -13.70 -5.86 -25.18
CA ALA A 84 -14.59 -6.24 -26.27
C ALA A 84 -13.86 -6.24 -27.61
N GLU A 85 -12.99 -5.25 -27.86
CA GLU A 85 -12.19 -5.13 -29.08
C GLU A 85 -11.12 -6.22 -29.19
N LEU A 86 -10.45 -6.55 -28.08
CA LEU A 86 -9.38 -7.55 -28.05
C LEU A 86 -9.89 -9.01 -28.02
N GLY A 87 -11.19 -9.21 -27.82
CA GLY A 87 -11.82 -10.53 -27.82
C GLY A 87 -11.36 -11.49 -26.71
N PRO A 88 -11.76 -12.78 -26.77
CA PRO A 88 -11.49 -13.78 -25.73
C PRO A 88 -10.00 -14.16 -25.60
N LEU A 89 -9.22 -14.01 -26.66
CA LEU A 89 -7.80 -14.37 -26.70
C LEU A 89 -6.96 -13.45 -25.80
N ALA A 90 -7.18 -12.14 -25.87
CA ALA A 90 -6.46 -11.18 -25.03
C ALA A 90 -6.90 -11.24 -23.56
N GLN A 91 -8.18 -11.55 -23.28
CA GLN A 91 -8.61 -11.80 -21.89
C GLN A 91 -7.86 -12.98 -21.27
N THR A 92 -7.61 -14.02 -22.07
CA THR A 92 -6.86 -15.20 -21.63
C THR A 92 -5.40 -14.85 -21.35
N GLN A 93 -4.75 -14.10 -22.25
CA GLN A 93 -3.38 -13.60 -22.06
C GLN A 93 -3.26 -12.66 -20.84
N ARG A 94 -4.26 -11.83 -20.57
CA ARG A 94 -4.25 -10.94 -19.40
C ARG A 94 -4.40 -11.71 -18.09
N LYS A 95 -5.22 -12.76 -18.06
CA LYS A 95 -5.33 -13.66 -16.90
C LYS A 95 -4.01 -14.37 -16.63
N THR A 96 -3.36 -14.91 -17.67
CA THR A 96 -2.06 -15.56 -17.52
C THR A 96 -0.99 -14.59 -17.03
N LEU A 97 -0.91 -13.38 -17.59
CA LEU A 97 0.02 -12.34 -17.12
C LEU A 97 -0.22 -11.91 -15.68
N ARG A 98 -1.48 -11.79 -15.24
CA ARG A 98 -1.81 -11.49 -13.84
C ARG A 98 -1.39 -12.60 -12.90
N MET A 99 -1.63 -13.86 -13.28
CA MET A 99 -1.19 -15.02 -12.50
C MET A 99 0.34 -15.07 -12.40
N ALA A 100 1.04 -14.89 -13.52
CA ALA A 100 2.50 -14.84 -13.55
C ALA A 100 3.06 -13.70 -12.68
N ASN A 101 2.46 -12.51 -12.74
CA ASN A 101 2.90 -11.37 -11.90
C ASN A 101 2.68 -11.65 -10.40
N ARG A 102 1.56 -12.30 -10.03
CA ARG A 102 1.30 -12.70 -8.64
C ARG A 102 2.33 -13.70 -8.15
N GLU A 103 2.64 -14.71 -8.97
CA GLU A 103 3.65 -15.72 -8.67
C GLU A 103 5.03 -15.08 -8.47
N LEU A 104 5.44 -14.22 -9.40
CA LEU A 104 6.71 -13.49 -9.29
C LEU A 104 6.79 -12.63 -8.02
N ARG A 105 5.70 -11.99 -7.61
CA ARG A 105 5.66 -11.23 -6.34
C ARG A 105 5.82 -12.14 -5.13
N MET A 106 5.16 -13.30 -5.11
CA MET A 106 5.30 -14.27 -4.02
C MET A 106 6.72 -14.82 -3.92
N GLN A 107 7.34 -15.14 -5.06
CA GLN A 107 8.74 -15.57 -5.12
C GLN A 107 9.68 -14.47 -4.60
N LEU A 108 9.46 -13.22 -5.00
CA LEU A 108 10.27 -12.09 -4.55
C LEU A 108 10.17 -11.86 -3.03
N ASP A 109 8.97 -12.02 -2.45
CA ASP A 109 8.79 -11.91 -1.01
C ASP A 109 9.40 -13.08 -0.25
N ALA A 110 9.36 -14.30 -0.79
CA ALA A 110 10.04 -15.46 -0.22
C ALA A 110 11.57 -15.25 -0.20
N MET A 111 12.15 -14.86 -1.35
CA MET A 111 13.58 -14.60 -1.47
C MET A 111 14.07 -13.48 -0.54
N LYS A 112 13.25 -12.44 -0.33
CA LYS A 112 13.56 -11.38 0.65
C LYS A 112 13.63 -11.94 2.08
N LYS A 113 12.66 -12.77 2.48
CA LYS A 113 12.66 -13.39 3.81
C LYS A 113 13.86 -14.30 4.00
N GLU A 114 14.20 -15.11 3.00
CA GLU A 114 15.38 -15.98 3.04
C GLU A 114 16.68 -15.18 3.17
N ARG A 115 16.81 -14.09 2.40
CA ARG A 115 17.93 -13.17 2.52
C ARG A 115 18.03 -12.58 3.93
N ASP A 116 16.93 -12.08 4.48
CA ASP A 116 16.92 -11.44 5.79
C ASP A 116 17.26 -12.46 6.91
N GLN A 117 16.79 -13.70 6.79
CA GLN A 117 17.18 -14.80 7.68
C GLN A 117 18.67 -15.13 7.56
N ALA A 118 19.22 -15.17 6.35
CA ALA A 118 20.64 -15.42 6.13
C ALA A 118 21.51 -14.32 6.75
N LEU A 119 21.14 -13.04 6.54
CA LEU A 119 21.82 -11.90 7.14
C LEU A 119 21.76 -11.95 8.67
N SER A 120 20.62 -12.32 9.25
CA SER A 120 20.51 -12.50 10.70
C SER A 120 21.44 -13.60 11.22
N LYS A 121 21.57 -14.73 10.51
CA LYS A 121 22.49 -15.80 10.91
C LYS A 121 23.95 -15.38 10.79
N ILE A 122 24.30 -14.65 9.73
CA ILE A 122 25.65 -14.10 9.54
C ILE A 122 26.01 -13.20 10.73
N ALA A 123 25.13 -12.28 11.12
CA ALA A 123 25.38 -11.39 12.26
C ALA A 123 25.61 -12.15 13.57
N VAL A 124 24.90 -13.26 13.81
CA VAL A 124 25.12 -14.12 14.99
C VAL A 124 26.49 -14.78 14.92
N PHE A 125 26.85 -15.37 13.77
CA PHE A 125 28.17 -16.01 13.61
C PHE A 125 29.32 -15.02 13.70
N GLU A 126 29.17 -13.80 13.19
CA GLU A 126 30.16 -12.73 13.34
C GLU A 126 30.36 -12.38 14.82
N ALA A 127 29.27 -12.23 15.59
CA ALA A 127 29.35 -11.95 17.03
C ALA A 127 30.00 -13.10 17.81
N GLU A 128 29.69 -14.35 17.48
CA GLU A 128 30.32 -15.52 18.08
C GLU A 128 31.81 -15.60 17.75
N ALA A 129 32.19 -15.37 16.49
CA ALA A 129 33.58 -15.35 16.07
C ALA A 129 34.39 -14.28 16.82
N ASP A 130 33.84 -13.07 16.96
CA ASP A 130 34.46 -11.99 17.72
C ASP A 130 34.61 -12.34 19.21
N PHE A 131 33.59 -12.96 19.81
CA PHE A 131 33.64 -13.42 21.19
C PHE A 131 34.76 -14.44 21.41
N TYR A 132 34.84 -15.48 20.55
CA TYR A 132 35.87 -16.50 20.67
C TYR A 132 37.26 -15.96 20.39
N LYS A 133 37.41 -15.04 19.43
CA LYS A 133 38.67 -14.35 19.16
C LYS A 133 39.19 -13.63 20.40
N ARG A 134 38.34 -12.83 21.06
CA ARG A 134 38.70 -12.13 22.32
C ARG A 134 39.04 -13.11 23.45
N LYS A 135 38.31 -14.22 23.55
CA LYS A 135 38.57 -15.25 24.56
C LYS A 135 39.94 -15.92 24.34
N CYS A 136 40.27 -16.25 23.09
CA CYS A 136 41.58 -16.79 22.72
C CYS A 136 42.71 -15.80 23.05
N GLU A 137 42.56 -14.52 22.69
CA GLU A 137 43.53 -13.47 23.02
C GLU A 137 43.74 -13.33 24.54
N SER A 138 42.66 -13.38 25.33
CA SER A 138 42.72 -13.33 26.79
C SER A 138 43.46 -14.54 27.38
N LEU A 139 43.16 -15.74 26.88
CA LEU A 139 43.82 -16.98 27.31
C LEU A 139 45.30 -16.99 26.94
N LEU A 140 45.68 -16.49 25.76
CA LEU A 140 47.07 -16.34 25.35
C LEU A 140 47.83 -15.42 26.31
N ARG A 141 47.28 -14.23 26.61
CA ARG A 141 47.87 -13.31 27.58
C ARG A 141 48.01 -13.91 28.97
N MET A 142 47.03 -14.70 29.41
CA MET A 142 47.10 -15.40 30.71
C MET A 142 48.18 -16.47 30.72
N ASN A 143 48.32 -17.22 29.62
CA ASN A 143 49.36 -18.24 29.46
C ASN A 143 50.77 -17.60 29.46
N GLU A 144 50.96 -16.50 28.74
CA GLU A 144 52.19 -15.71 28.74
C GLU A 144 52.58 -15.24 30.15
N ARG A 145 51.63 -14.71 30.92
CA ARG A 145 51.85 -14.30 32.32
C ARG A 145 52.23 -15.48 33.21
N LEU A 146 51.55 -16.61 33.07
CA LEU A 146 51.86 -17.82 33.86
C LEU A 146 53.24 -18.37 33.53
N ARG A 147 53.65 -18.34 32.25
CA ARG A 147 55.01 -18.73 31.84
C ARG A 147 56.07 -17.80 32.44
N ALA A 148 55.88 -16.49 32.34
CA ALA A 148 56.80 -15.51 32.94
C ALA A 148 56.92 -15.65 34.48
N ASN A 149 55.80 -15.96 35.16
CA ASN A 149 55.80 -16.19 36.61
C ASN A 149 56.41 -17.55 37.00
N GLY A 150 56.26 -18.58 36.15
CA GLY A 150 56.90 -19.88 36.35
C GLY A 150 58.42 -19.82 36.17
N GLU A 151 58.90 -19.04 35.20
CA GLU A 151 60.34 -18.80 34.99
C GLU A 151 60.98 -18.02 36.15
N THR A 152 60.26 -17.08 36.77
CA THR A 152 60.75 -16.32 37.93
C THR A 152 60.79 -17.13 39.23
N LEU A 153 59.89 -18.11 39.41
CA LEU A 153 59.91 -19.06 40.53
C LEU A 153 60.94 -20.19 40.37
N SER A 154 61.45 -20.40 39.15
CA SER A 154 62.50 -21.39 38.84
C SER A 154 63.92 -20.86 39.07
N VAL A 155 64.09 -19.57 39.35
CA VAL A 155 65.39 -18.87 39.47
C VAL A 155 65.68 -18.42 40.91
N VAL A 156 64.84 -18.80 41.88
CA VAL A 156 65.06 -18.63 43.33
C VAL A 156 65.23 -20.00 43.96
#